data_AF-A0A4P5XVH2-F1
#
_entry.id   AF-A0A4P5XVH2-F1
#
_cell.length_a   1.000
_cell.length_b   1.000
_cell.length_c   1.000
_cell.angle_alpha   90.00
_cell.angle_beta   90.00
_cell.angle_gamma   90.00
#
_symmetry.space_group_name_H-M   'P 1'
#
loop_
_entity.id
_entity.type
_entity.pdbx_description
1 polymer ?
#
loop_
_entity_poly.entity_id
_entity_poly.type
_entity_poly.pdbx_seq_one_letter_code
_entity_poly.pdbx_strand_id
1 'polypeptide(L)'
;MSEIMPQQRQMTPEQYAEMEPDKVLRIMQIIAGALIAGVVMFGGFASVIVLGQAPVVKPAGQPQVVNHVLPLIAIGVFFLNAILSFIIPKLISRFSVKGVAKMVQDGTLTDPKELLGRLLSVAQTKTIVALALVEGAAFFGLIVVIVSKSFDMLGVVGASFCFMTAHFPTKMKLARWLEEQQRFLGH
;
A
#
# COMPACT_ATOMS: atom_id res chain seq x y z
N MET A 1 -23.40 16.87 -40.96
CA MET A 1 -22.23 16.00 -40.70
C MET A 1 -22.47 15.37 -39.33
N SER A 2 -23.18 14.23 -39.27
CA SER A 2 -23.47 13.57 -37.99
C SER A 2 -22.19 12.87 -37.53
N GLU A 3 -21.62 13.40 -36.47
CA GLU A 3 -20.52 12.80 -35.75
C GLU A 3 -21.00 11.42 -35.25
N ILE A 4 -20.46 10.36 -35.85
CA ILE A 4 -20.72 8.99 -35.44
C ILE A 4 -20.07 8.88 -34.07
N MET A 5 -20.84 9.03 -33.00
CA MET A 5 -20.38 8.69 -31.66
C MET A 5 -19.88 7.25 -31.73
N PRO A 6 -18.58 6.98 -31.46
CA PRO A 6 -18.10 5.62 -31.40
C PRO A 6 -18.95 4.91 -30.33
N GLN A 7 -19.72 3.91 -30.75
CA GLN A 7 -20.46 3.05 -29.82
C GLN A 7 -19.47 2.63 -28.73
N GLN A 8 -19.69 3.11 -27.51
CA GLN A 8 -18.94 2.66 -26.35
C GLN A 8 -19.11 1.15 -26.28
N ARG A 9 -18.06 0.40 -26.68
CA ARG A 9 -18.04 -1.06 -26.52
C ARG A 9 -17.99 -1.34 -25.03
N GLN A 10 -19.17 -1.50 -24.43
CA GLN A 10 -19.28 -2.17 -23.15
C GLN A 10 -18.67 -3.56 -23.32
N MET A 11 -17.64 -3.87 -22.52
CA MET A 11 -17.10 -5.23 -22.48
C MET A 11 -18.22 -6.19 -22.10
N THR A 12 -18.37 -7.26 -22.87
CA THR A 12 -19.32 -8.30 -22.51
C THR A 12 -18.86 -9.00 -21.22
N PRO A 13 -19.78 -9.53 -20.38
CA PRO A 13 -19.41 -10.30 -19.19
C PRO A 13 -18.42 -11.45 -19.49
N GLU A 14 -18.51 -12.03 -20.69
CA GLU A 14 -17.63 -13.08 -21.18
C GLU A 14 -16.18 -12.57 -21.35
N GLN A 15 -15.99 -11.40 -21.98
CA GLN A 15 -14.68 -10.78 -22.12
C GLN A 15 -14.05 -10.44 -20.75
N TYR A 16 -14.86 -10.03 -19.78
CA TYR A 16 -14.39 -9.81 -18.40
C TYR A 16 -13.93 -11.09 -17.72
N ALA A 17 -14.66 -12.20 -17.91
CA ALA A 17 -14.31 -13.49 -17.33
C ALA A 17 -12.98 -14.02 -17.88
N GLU A 18 -12.68 -13.77 -19.15
CA GLU A 18 -11.43 -14.20 -19.80
C GLU A 18 -10.17 -13.50 -19.26
N MET A 19 -10.29 -12.33 -18.64
CA MET A 19 -9.13 -11.53 -18.19
C MET A 19 -8.61 -11.92 -16.80
N GLU A 20 -9.18 -12.98 -16.21
CA GLU A 20 -8.83 -13.49 -14.87
C GLU A 20 -8.55 -12.37 -13.83
N PRO A 21 -9.41 -11.35 -13.66
CA PRO A 21 -9.17 -10.25 -12.71
C PRO A 21 -8.97 -10.75 -11.27
N ASP A 22 -9.59 -11.90 -10.97
CA ASP A 22 -9.42 -12.63 -9.71
C ASP A 22 -7.96 -13.09 -9.47
N LYS A 23 -7.20 -13.39 -10.52
CA LYS A 23 -5.79 -13.78 -10.44
C LYS A 23 -4.92 -12.61 -10.03
N VAL A 24 -5.09 -11.45 -10.66
CA VAL A 24 -4.37 -10.22 -10.28
C VAL A 24 -4.71 -9.83 -8.85
N LEU A 25 -5.99 -9.87 -8.48
CA LEU A 25 -6.41 -9.60 -7.11
C LEU A 25 -5.76 -10.57 -6.11
N ARG A 26 -5.72 -11.87 -6.42
CA ARG A 26 -5.07 -12.87 -5.56
C ARG A 26 -3.59 -12.55 -5.36
N ILE A 27 -2.88 -12.15 -6.42
CA ILE A 27 -1.48 -11.72 -6.32
C ILE A 27 -1.36 -10.49 -5.42
N MET A 28 -2.23 -9.48 -5.59
CA MET A 28 -2.25 -8.30 -4.71
C MET A 28 -2.47 -8.69 -3.24
N GLN A 29 -3.37 -9.63 -2.96
CA GLN A 29 -3.67 -10.13 -1.62
C GLN A 29 -2.50 -10.92 -1.01
N ILE A 30 -1.81 -11.74 -1.81
CA ILE A 30 -0.61 -12.46 -1.37
C ILE A 30 0.48 -11.46 -0.97
N ILE A 31 0.75 -10.46 -1.82
CA ILE A 31 1.77 -9.44 -1.53
C ILE A 31 1.37 -8.66 -0.28
N ALA A 32 0.14 -8.16 -0.20
CA ALA A 32 -0.35 -7.43 0.98
C ALA A 32 -0.26 -8.27 2.26
N GLY A 33 -0.67 -9.55 2.19
CA GLY A 33 -0.55 -10.49 3.29
C GLY A 33 0.90 -10.73 3.71
N ALA A 34 1.83 -10.84 2.76
CA ALA A 34 3.25 -11.00 3.03
C ALA A 34 3.86 -9.78 3.74
N LEU A 35 3.53 -8.56 3.33
CA LEU A 35 4.00 -7.33 3.98
C LEU A 35 3.47 -7.25 5.43
N ILE A 36 2.18 -7.53 5.63
CA ILE A 36 1.57 -7.56 6.97
C ILE A 36 2.21 -8.65 7.85
N ALA A 37 2.39 -9.86 7.31
CA ALA A 37 3.03 -10.95 8.02
C ALA A 37 4.48 -10.63 8.41
N GLY A 38 5.22 -9.92 7.53
CA GLY A 38 6.56 -9.43 7.82
C GLY A 38 6.61 -8.53 9.05
N VAL A 39 5.71 -7.56 9.15
CA VAL A 39 5.59 -6.67 10.32
C VAL A 39 5.26 -7.46 11.59
N VAL A 40 4.34 -8.43 11.52
CA VAL A 40 3.97 -9.27 12.68
C VAL A 40 5.14 -10.15 13.13
N MET A 41 5.81 -10.82 12.21
CA MET A 41 6.95 -11.68 12.52
C MET A 41 8.10 -10.86 13.12
N PHE A 42 8.42 -9.70 12.55
CA PHE A 42 9.44 -8.81 13.08
C PHE A 42 9.04 -8.24 14.45
N GLY A 43 7.75 -7.99 14.68
CA GLY A 43 7.22 -7.61 15.99
C GLY A 43 7.41 -8.69 17.05
N GLY A 44 7.18 -9.96 16.69
CA GLY A 44 7.48 -11.11 17.54
C GLY A 44 8.96 -11.19 17.90
N PHE A 45 9.84 -11.05 16.89
CA PHE A 45 11.29 -11.03 17.08
C PHE A 45 11.76 -9.87 17.98
N ALA A 46 11.26 -8.66 17.73
CA ALA A 46 11.53 -7.49 18.55
C ALA A 46 11.12 -7.71 20.00
N SER A 47 9.95 -8.33 20.23
CA SER A 47 9.45 -8.65 21.56
C SER A 47 10.35 -9.64 22.30
N VAL A 48 10.80 -10.71 21.63
CA VAL A 48 11.73 -11.69 22.22
C VAL A 48 13.06 -11.03 22.57
N ILE A 49 13.61 -10.17 21.71
CA ILE A 49 14.85 -9.45 22.00
C ILE A 49 14.69 -8.56 23.24
N VAL A 50 13.62 -7.78 23.31
CA VAL A 50 13.43 -6.82 24.41
C VAL A 50 13.15 -7.54 25.73
N LEU A 51 12.33 -8.60 25.72
CA LEU A 51 11.99 -9.37 26.93
C LEU A 51 13.12 -10.32 27.39
N GLY A 52 13.94 -10.81 26.46
CA GLY A 52 15.02 -11.76 26.75
C GLY A 52 16.30 -11.11 27.28
N GLN A 53 16.42 -9.78 27.25
CA GLN A 53 17.58 -9.09 27.79
C GLN A 53 17.45 -8.93 29.31
N ALA A 54 18.50 -9.33 30.05
CA ALA A 54 18.56 -9.09 31.49
C ALA A 54 18.38 -7.59 31.77
N PRO A 55 17.66 -7.21 32.84
CA PRO A 55 17.52 -5.81 33.24
C PRO A 55 18.90 -5.20 33.33
N VAL A 56 19.13 -4.11 32.58
CA VAL A 56 20.38 -3.36 32.67
C VAL A 56 20.41 -2.76 34.08
N VAL A 57 21.20 -3.35 34.98
CA VAL A 57 21.42 -2.83 36.32
C VAL A 57 22.16 -1.51 36.14
N LYS A 58 21.43 -0.40 36.22
CA LYS A 58 22.01 0.93 36.12
C LYS A 58 22.76 1.23 37.42
N PRO A 59 24.02 1.72 37.36
CA PRO A 59 24.75 2.13 38.55
C PRO A 59 23.93 3.16 39.34
N ALA A 60 23.83 2.97 40.65
CA ALA A 60 23.10 3.88 41.52
C ALA A 60 23.66 5.32 41.37
N GLY A 61 22.77 6.27 41.07
CA GLY A 61 23.11 7.69 40.96
C GLY A 61 23.31 8.24 39.54
N GLN A 62 23.28 7.40 38.49
CA GLN A 62 23.27 7.94 37.12
C GLN A 62 21.84 8.28 36.67
N PRO A 63 21.56 9.55 36.28
CA PRO A 63 20.27 9.91 35.72
C PRO A 63 20.02 9.10 34.45
N GLN A 64 18.83 8.49 34.33
CA GLN A 64 18.44 7.86 33.08
C GLN A 64 18.27 8.94 32.03
N VAL A 65 19.25 9.06 31.13
CA VAL A 65 19.07 9.87 29.92
C VAL A 65 18.11 9.09 29.02
N VAL A 66 16.81 9.35 29.18
CA VAL A 66 15.81 8.82 28.28
C VAL A 66 15.96 9.58 26.97
N ASN A 67 16.48 8.91 25.94
CA ASN A 67 16.62 9.52 24.63
C ASN A 67 15.25 9.57 23.95
N HIS A 68 14.51 10.66 24.19
CA HIS A 68 13.20 10.90 23.60
C HIS A 68 13.24 11.23 22.10
N VAL A 69 14.43 11.44 21.53
CA VAL A 69 14.57 11.85 20.12
C VAL A 69 14.13 10.73 19.17
N LEU A 70 14.53 9.48 19.42
CA LEU A 70 14.17 8.35 18.55
C LEU A 70 12.65 8.10 18.48
N PRO A 71 11.93 8.03 19.62
CA PRO A 71 10.46 7.94 19.61
C PRO A 71 9.79 9.08 18.84
N LEU A 72 10.24 10.33 19.01
CA LEU A 72 9.69 11.48 18.29
C LEU A 72 9.92 11.36 16.78
N ILE A 73 11.10 10.90 16.36
CA ILE A 73 11.39 10.62 14.95
C ILE A 73 10.47 9.52 14.43
N ALA A 74 10.24 8.43 15.18
CA ALA A 74 9.36 7.34 14.75
C ALA A 74 7.92 7.81 14.53
N ILE A 75 7.40 8.64 15.43
CA ILE A 75 6.09 9.26 15.29
C ILE A 75 6.05 10.15 14.03
N GLY A 76 7.08 10.97 13.81
CA GLY A 76 7.19 11.81 12.61
C GLY A 76 7.24 10.97 11.31
N VAL A 77 8.05 9.91 11.28
CA VAL A 77 8.15 8.97 10.16
C VAL A 77 6.81 8.28 9.90
N PHE A 78 6.06 7.91 10.94
CA PHE A 78 4.73 7.36 10.79
C PHE A 78 3.77 8.33 10.12
N PHE A 79 3.63 9.55 10.64
CA PHE A 79 2.71 10.53 10.04
C PHE A 79 3.11 10.89 8.62
N LEU A 80 4.40 11.08 8.36
CA LEU A 80 4.91 11.36 7.02
C LEU A 80 4.56 10.23 6.05
N ASN A 81 4.87 8.98 6.39
CA ASN A 81 4.58 7.83 5.52
C ASN A 81 3.08 7.58 5.37
N ALA A 82 2.29 7.78 6.41
CA ALA A 82 0.83 7.70 6.32
C ALA A 82 0.30 8.73 5.32
N ILE A 83 0.76 9.98 5.37
CA ILE A 83 0.39 11.01 4.38
C ILE A 83 0.86 10.62 2.97
N LEU A 84 2.13 10.19 2.82
CA LEU A 84 2.68 9.80 1.52
C LEU A 84 1.96 8.59 0.91
N SER A 85 1.46 7.67 1.74
CA SER A 85 0.66 6.51 1.30
C SER A 85 -0.66 6.91 0.65
N PHE A 86 -1.15 8.13 0.85
CA PHE A 86 -2.30 8.65 0.11
C PHE A 86 -1.88 9.45 -1.14
N ILE A 87 -0.76 10.17 -1.08
CA ILE A 87 -0.31 11.07 -2.15
C ILE A 87 0.34 10.29 -3.29
N ILE A 88 1.31 9.43 -2.99
CA ILE A 88 2.12 8.74 -4.01
C ILE A 88 1.25 7.78 -4.85
N PRO A 89 0.39 6.93 -4.28
CA PRO A 89 -0.48 6.06 -5.08
C PRO A 89 -1.43 6.81 -6.00
N LYS A 90 -1.94 7.99 -5.57
CA LYS A 90 -2.76 8.86 -6.42
C LYS A 90 -1.95 9.42 -7.58
N LEU A 91 -0.71 9.83 -7.33
CA LEU A 91 0.18 10.37 -8.35
C LEU A 91 0.53 9.30 -9.41
N ILE A 92 0.90 8.10 -8.95
CA ILE A 92 1.16 6.93 -9.81
C ILE A 92 -0.09 6.64 -10.66
N SER A 93 -1.26 6.52 -10.03
CA SER A 93 -2.52 6.25 -10.74
C SER A 93 -2.80 7.29 -11.82
N ARG A 94 -2.63 8.59 -11.51
CA ARG A 94 -2.87 9.68 -12.48
C ARG A 94 -1.93 9.60 -13.67
N PHE A 95 -0.63 9.46 -13.44
CA PHE A 95 0.35 9.42 -14.52
C PHE A 95 0.21 8.16 -15.38
N SER A 96 0.04 7.00 -14.75
CA SER A 96 -0.10 5.75 -15.50
C SER A 96 -1.40 5.68 -16.28
N VAL A 97 -2.54 6.12 -15.72
CA VAL A 97 -3.82 6.17 -16.45
C VAL A 97 -3.77 7.19 -17.58
N LYS A 98 -3.14 8.36 -17.38
CA LYS A 98 -2.92 9.32 -18.46
C LYS A 98 -2.08 8.73 -19.60
N GLY A 99 -1.07 7.92 -19.26
CA GLY A 99 -0.28 7.18 -20.25
C GLY A 99 -1.13 6.20 -21.06
N VAL A 100 -2.00 5.43 -20.38
CA VAL A 100 -2.94 4.51 -21.01
C VAL A 100 -3.95 5.26 -21.89
N ALA A 101 -4.52 6.37 -21.41
CA ALA A 101 -5.44 7.21 -22.16
C ALA A 101 -4.82 7.72 -23.47
N LYS A 102 -3.57 8.19 -23.40
CA LYS A 102 -2.83 8.63 -24.57
C LYS A 102 -2.65 7.49 -25.59
N MET A 103 -2.35 6.27 -25.15
CA MET A 103 -2.21 5.12 -26.04
C MET A 103 -3.53 4.77 -26.76
N VAL A 104 -4.68 4.95 -26.10
CA VAL A 104 -6.00 4.78 -26.71
C VAL A 104 -6.25 5.87 -27.75
N GLN A 105 -5.96 7.14 -27.41
CA GLN A 105 -6.11 8.28 -28.33
C GLN A 105 -5.24 8.16 -29.58
N ASP A 106 -4.00 7.70 -29.42
CA ASP A 106 -3.04 7.49 -30.51
C ASP A 106 -3.40 6.23 -31.35
N GLY A 107 -4.44 5.48 -30.98
CA GLY A 107 -4.84 4.25 -31.67
C GLY A 107 -3.88 3.08 -31.49
N THR A 108 -2.87 3.22 -30.63
CA THR A 108 -1.87 2.18 -30.34
C THR A 108 -2.42 1.08 -29.41
N LEU A 109 -3.47 1.39 -28.66
CA LEU A 109 -4.13 0.47 -27.73
C LEU A 109 -5.62 0.38 -28.08
N THR A 110 -5.98 -0.62 -28.89
CA THR A 110 -7.34 -0.82 -29.39
C THR A 110 -8.02 -2.06 -28.80
N ASP A 111 -7.25 -3.03 -28.30
CA ASP A 111 -7.77 -4.22 -27.67
C ASP A 111 -8.28 -3.91 -26.26
N PRO A 112 -9.60 -4.10 -25.98
CA PRO A 112 -10.15 -3.95 -24.63
C PRO A 112 -9.41 -4.80 -23.60
N LYS A 113 -8.91 -5.99 -23.98
CA LYS A 113 -8.22 -6.88 -23.03
C LYS A 113 -6.91 -6.30 -22.55
N GLU A 114 -6.09 -5.81 -23.49
CA GLU A 114 -4.83 -5.16 -23.16
C GLU A 114 -5.05 -3.90 -22.31
N LEU A 115 -6.11 -3.13 -22.61
CA LEU A 115 -6.49 -1.95 -21.83
C LEU A 115 -6.77 -2.31 -20.36
N LEU A 116 -7.61 -3.31 -20.11
CA LEU A 116 -7.89 -3.73 -18.73
C LEU A 116 -6.63 -4.28 -18.04
N GLY A 117 -5.82 -5.07 -18.75
CA GLY A 117 -4.57 -5.61 -18.21
C GLY A 117 -3.62 -4.50 -17.74
N ARG A 118 -3.51 -3.41 -18.49
CA ARG A 118 -2.73 -2.22 -18.10
C ARG A 118 -3.33 -1.53 -16.88
N LEU A 119 -4.65 -1.33 -16.83
CA LEU A 119 -5.32 -0.73 -15.66
C LEU A 119 -5.15 -1.58 -14.40
N LEU A 120 -5.26 -2.90 -14.51
CA LEU A 120 -5.02 -3.84 -13.41
C LEU A 120 -3.58 -3.74 -12.89
N SER A 121 -2.59 -3.63 -13.77
CA SER A 121 -1.18 -3.43 -13.39
C SER A 121 -0.97 -2.10 -12.64
N VAL A 122 -1.65 -1.03 -13.04
CA VAL A 122 -1.65 0.25 -12.32
C VAL A 122 -2.28 0.09 -10.93
N ALA A 123 -3.41 -0.61 -10.83
CA ALA A 123 -4.09 -0.87 -9.56
C ALA A 123 -3.20 -1.66 -8.58
N GLN A 124 -2.51 -2.68 -9.08
CA GLN A 124 -1.56 -3.47 -8.32
C GLN A 124 -0.41 -2.61 -7.82
N THR A 125 0.26 -1.88 -8.71
CA THR A 125 1.43 -1.05 -8.38
C THR A 125 1.10 -0.01 -7.32
N LYS A 126 0.01 0.75 -7.50
CA LYS A 126 -0.38 1.79 -6.53
C LYS A 126 -0.68 1.20 -5.15
N THR A 127 -1.25 -0.01 -5.09
CA THR A 127 -1.61 -0.67 -3.82
C THR A 127 -0.37 -1.17 -3.09
N ILE A 128 0.57 -1.79 -3.81
CA ILE A 128 1.85 -2.27 -3.24
C ILE A 128 2.63 -1.08 -2.67
N VAL A 129 2.74 0.02 -3.43
CA VAL A 129 3.45 1.22 -2.97
C VAL A 129 2.79 1.84 -1.74
N ALA A 130 1.45 1.89 -1.69
CA ALA A 130 0.73 2.39 -0.52
C ALA A 130 1.06 1.57 0.74
N LEU A 131 1.03 0.24 0.64
CA LEU A 131 1.31 -0.66 1.76
C LEU A 131 2.77 -0.61 2.19
N ALA A 132 3.72 -0.57 1.25
CA ALA A 132 5.15 -0.52 1.53
C ALA A 132 5.57 0.76 2.29
N LEU A 133 4.94 1.91 2.01
CA LEU A 133 5.20 3.16 2.74
C LEU A 133 4.82 3.02 4.22
N VAL A 134 3.64 2.44 4.51
CA VAL A 134 3.15 2.26 5.88
C VAL A 134 3.90 1.13 6.59
N GLU A 135 4.25 0.07 5.88
CA GLU A 135 5.13 -0.99 6.36
C GLU A 135 6.48 -0.43 6.83
N GLY A 136 7.10 0.45 6.06
CA GLY A 136 8.36 1.12 6.43
C GLY A 136 8.27 1.86 7.76
N ALA A 137 7.15 2.54 8.02
CA ALA A 137 6.89 3.17 9.32
C ALA A 137 6.71 2.15 10.46
N ALA A 138 6.04 1.03 10.21
CA ALA A 138 5.89 -0.05 11.19
C ALA A 138 7.25 -0.66 11.57
N PHE A 139 8.09 -0.98 10.59
CA PHE A 139 9.44 -1.49 10.83
C PHE A 139 10.30 -0.48 11.58
N PHE A 140 10.24 0.80 11.22
CA PHE A 140 10.98 1.82 11.94
C PHE A 140 10.54 1.91 13.41
N GLY A 141 9.22 1.85 13.68
CA GLY A 141 8.69 1.77 15.04
C GLY A 141 9.22 0.56 15.82
N LEU A 142 9.27 -0.62 15.18
CA LEU A 142 9.83 -1.85 15.78
C LEU A 142 11.33 -1.74 16.04
N ILE A 143 12.09 -1.08 15.16
CA ILE A 143 13.52 -0.79 15.41
C ILE A 143 13.67 0.09 16.65
N VAL A 144 12.85 1.12 16.81
CA VAL A 144 12.89 1.97 18.01
C VAL A 144 12.51 1.18 19.27
N VAL A 145 11.55 0.25 19.21
CA VAL A 145 11.25 -0.65 20.33
C VAL A 145 12.49 -1.44 20.76
N ILE A 146 13.23 -2.01 19.81
CA ILE A 146 14.46 -2.79 20.08
C ILE A 146 15.55 -1.89 20.67
N VAL A 147 15.80 -0.72 20.08
CA VAL A 147 16.89 0.18 20.47
C VAL A 147 16.62 0.84 21.83
N SER A 148 15.41 1.35 22.03
CA SER A 148 15.00 2.02 23.27
C SER A 148 14.66 1.04 24.39
N LYS A 149 14.51 -0.26 24.08
CA LYS A 149 14.02 -1.30 25.00
C LYS A 149 12.71 -0.91 25.70
N SER A 150 11.87 -0.16 25.00
CA SER A 150 10.58 0.32 25.50
C SER A 150 9.48 -0.06 24.51
N PHE A 151 8.33 -0.47 25.05
CA PHE A 151 7.15 -0.81 24.28
C PHE A 151 6.27 0.40 23.92
N ASP A 152 6.67 1.63 24.28
CA ASP A 152 5.90 2.84 24.00
C ASP A 152 5.58 3.01 22.50
N MET A 153 6.48 2.55 21.63
CA MET A 153 6.31 2.64 20.17
C MET A 153 5.42 1.54 19.59
N LEU A 154 4.94 0.57 20.38
CA LEU A 154 3.95 -0.40 19.90
C LEU A 154 2.65 0.26 19.44
N GLY A 155 2.30 1.43 20.01
CA GLY A 155 1.15 2.21 19.54
C GLY A 155 1.30 2.63 18.07
N VAL A 156 2.50 3.07 17.66
CA VAL A 156 2.80 3.44 16.27
C VAL A 156 2.75 2.21 15.37
N VAL A 157 3.35 1.10 15.80
CA VAL A 157 3.34 -0.17 15.05
C VAL A 157 1.91 -0.69 14.86
N GLY A 158 1.10 -0.67 15.92
CA GLY A 158 -0.30 -1.06 15.88
C GLY A 158 -1.14 -0.15 14.98
N ALA A 159 -0.92 1.16 15.02
CA ALA A 159 -1.57 2.10 14.11
C ALA A 159 -1.21 1.83 12.64
N SER A 160 0.07 1.59 12.33
CA SER A 160 0.51 1.20 10.99
C SER A 160 -0.13 -0.12 10.55
N PHE A 161 -0.20 -1.12 11.43
CA PHE A 161 -0.84 -2.40 11.14
C PHE A 161 -2.34 -2.24 10.83
N CYS A 162 -3.07 -1.47 11.65
CA CYS A 162 -4.47 -1.11 11.39
C CYS A 162 -4.63 -0.39 10.05
N PHE A 163 -3.69 0.49 9.70
CA PHE A 163 -3.71 1.19 8.43
C PHE A 163 -3.47 0.25 7.23
N MET A 164 -2.52 -0.69 7.34
CA MET A 164 -2.26 -1.70 6.31
C MET A 164 -3.47 -2.62 6.10
N THR A 165 -4.10 -3.08 7.18
CA THR A 165 -5.32 -3.90 7.10
C THR A 165 -6.49 -3.13 6.50
N ALA A 166 -6.64 -1.84 6.83
CA ALA A 166 -7.64 -0.98 6.19
C ALA A 166 -7.40 -0.81 4.68
N HIS A 167 -6.14 -0.89 4.22
CA HIS A 167 -5.76 -0.81 2.81
C HIS A 167 -5.74 -2.17 2.09
N PHE A 168 -6.10 -3.26 2.76
CA PHE A 168 -6.08 -4.60 2.19
C PHE A 168 -6.91 -4.66 0.89
N PRO A 169 -6.39 -5.27 -0.20
CA PRO A 169 -7.06 -5.31 -1.49
C PRO A 169 -8.26 -6.25 -1.46
N THR A 170 -9.42 -5.73 -1.83
CA THR A 170 -10.68 -6.47 -1.91
C THR A 170 -11.29 -6.37 -3.30
N LYS A 171 -12.10 -7.37 -3.69
CA LYS A 171 -12.84 -7.37 -4.98
C LYS A 171 -13.60 -6.06 -5.19
N MET A 172 -14.31 -5.62 -4.15
CA MET A 172 -15.13 -4.40 -4.18
C MET A 172 -14.29 -3.13 -4.46
N LYS A 173 -13.14 -2.97 -3.79
CA LYS A 173 -12.27 -1.81 -3.99
C LYS A 173 -11.66 -1.78 -5.39
N LEU A 174 -11.24 -2.96 -5.89
CA LEU A 174 -10.67 -3.08 -7.22
C LEU A 174 -11.72 -2.79 -8.31
N ALA A 175 -12.91 -3.40 -8.20
CA ALA A 175 -14.01 -3.19 -9.14
C ALA A 175 -14.43 -1.72 -9.19
N ARG A 176 -14.65 -1.07 -8.04
CA ARG A 176 -15.00 0.36 -7.97
C ARG A 176 -13.94 1.23 -8.64
N TRP A 177 -12.66 0.97 -8.37
CA TRP A 177 -11.59 1.75 -8.99
C TRP A 177 -11.53 1.55 -10.51
N LEU A 178 -11.73 0.32 -11.00
CA LEU A 178 -11.77 0.03 -12.44
C LEU A 178 -12.92 0.74 -13.13
N GLU A 179 -14.11 0.71 -12.55
CA GLU A 179 -15.30 1.43 -13.04
C GLU A 179 -15.04 2.93 -13.13
N GLU A 180 -14.43 3.53 -12.10
CA GLU A 180 -14.03 4.94 -12.11
C GLU A 180 -13.05 5.26 -13.26
N GLN A 181 -12.08 4.39 -13.53
CA GLN A 181 -11.12 4.61 -14.62
C GLN A 181 -11.74 4.40 -16.00
N GLN A 182 -12.62 3.41 -16.17
CA GLN A 182 -13.32 3.19 -17.43
C GLN A 182 -14.23 4.37 -17.78
N ARG A 183 -14.92 4.92 -16.78
CA ARG A 183 -15.72 6.14 -16.96
C ARG A 183 -14.84 7.32 -17.38
N PHE A 184 -13.65 7.46 -16.80
CA PHE A 184 -12.70 8.52 -17.17
C PHE A 184 -12.17 8.38 -18.61
N LEU A 185 -12.00 7.15 -19.10
CA LEU A 185 -11.51 6.88 -20.46
C LEU A 185 -12.59 6.89 -21.55
N GLY A 186 -13.86 6.74 -21.16
CA GLY A 186 -15.00 6.78 -22.08
C GLY A 186 -15.49 8.18 -22.43
N HIS A 187 -14.86 9.22 -21.86
CA HIS A 187 -15.05 10.63 -22.15
C HIS A 187 -13.86 11.17 -22.92
#